data_AF-A0A1F2TSS7-F1
#
_entry.id   AF-A0A1F2TSS7-F1
#
_cell.length_a   1.000
_cell.length_b   1.000
_cell.length_c   1.000
_cell.angle_alpha   90.00
_cell.angle_beta   90.00
_cell.angle_gamma   90.00
#
_symmetry.space_group_name_H-M   'P 1'
#
loop_
_entity.id
_entity.type
_entity.pdbx_description
1 polymer ?
#
loop_
_entity_poly.entity_id
_entity_poly.type
_entity_poly.pdbx_seq_one_letter_code
_entity_poly.pdbx_strand_id
1 'polypeptide(L)'
;MISQDDRDGLDMHPSQVQPMDGPTSIRKVKKTAKLRGVWISFIGRIVAQILGAVASIVLGVIVLHEYQRTAQPVAAKARIVRAVHDTAAGGSSIAVLPLADFSADDRDSSLADAITEAVITDLAQAEGLRVISRTSTMPYKATQKTVPEIGRELDVDLILEGSIVQSGGRVRVTAQLIDAATDEHVWARSYERTLDNVLAMQADIAKAISRDVSVAGAAAR
;
A
#
# COMPACT_ATOMS: atom_id res chain seq x y z
N MET A 1 75.61 -24.50 38.44
CA MET A 1 75.83 -24.29 39.88
C MET A 1 74.74 -25.08 40.60
N ILE A 2 75.10 -26.27 41.11
CA ILE A 2 74.53 -27.02 42.25
C ILE A 2 73.06 -27.50 42.08
N SER A 3 72.66 -28.75 42.34
CA SER A 3 73.25 -30.05 42.69
C SER A 3 72.06 -31.04 42.61
N GLN A 4 72.18 -32.16 41.91
CA GLN A 4 72.68 -33.43 42.42
C GLN A 4 71.52 -34.30 42.92
N ASP A 5 71.16 -35.17 41.98
CA ASP A 5 70.31 -36.35 42.05
C ASP A 5 71.01 -37.41 42.92
N ASP A 6 70.37 -37.84 44.01
CA ASP A 6 70.77 -38.97 44.84
C ASP A 6 69.78 -40.11 44.53
N ARG A 7 70.24 -41.21 43.91
CA ARG A 7 70.71 -42.44 44.59
C ARG A 7 69.59 -43.16 45.35
N ASP A 8 69.42 -44.47 45.32
CA ASP A 8 70.09 -45.64 44.75
C ASP A 8 69.01 -46.74 44.76
N GLY A 9 68.96 -47.63 43.76
CA GLY A 9 69.39 -49.00 44.01
C GLY A 9 68.23 -49.95 44.35
N LEU A 10 67.92 -50.87 43.44
CA LEU A 10 68.29 -52.28 43.61
C LEU A 10 67.74 -53.08 42.43
N ASP A 11 68.67 -53.71 41.71
CA ASP A 11 68.41 -54.89 40.90
C ASP A 11 67.79 -56.01 41.75
N MET A 12 66.99 -56.88 41.13
CA MET A 12 67.14 -58.35 41.13
C MET A 12 65.82 -59.03 40.69
N HIS A 13 65.90 -59.74 39.55
CA HIS A 13 65.01 -60.82 39.08
C HIS A 13 64.97 -61.97 40.11
N PRO A 14 63.92 -62.83 40.20
CA PRO A 14 63.63 -63.81 39.14
C PRO A 14 62.15 -64.31 38.97
N SER A 15 61.88 -64.71 37.74
CA SER A 15 61.18 -65.91 37.25
C SER A 15 60.29 -66.77 38.17
N GLN A 16 59.05 -66.99 37.67
CA GLN A 16 58.19 -68.20 37.78
C GLN A 16 57.57 -68.44 39.18
N VAL A 17 56.28 -68.76 39.33
CA VAL A 17 55.65 -70.07 39.10
C VAL A 17 54.10 -69.90 39.10
N GLN A 18 53.41 -70.60 38.19
CA GLN A 18 51.95 -70.83 38.06
C GLN A 18 51.55 -72.14 38.81
N PRO A 19 50.28 -72.59 39.09
CA PRO A 19 48.89 -72.16 38.78
C PRO A 19 47.89 -72.23 39.99
N MET A 20 46.58 -71.99 39.74
CA MET A 20 45.41 -72.86 40.11
C MET A 20 44.09 -72.09 40.43
N ASP A 21 43.07 -72.39 39.64
CA ASP A 21 41.63 -72.63 39.90
C ASP A 21 40.73 -71.68 40.75
N GLY A 22 39.93 -70.86 40.03
CA GLY A 22 38.47 -70.65 40.17
C GLY A 22 37.82 -70.08 41.46
N PRO A 23 36.51 -69.77 41.47
CA PRO A 23 35.76 -68.93 40.52
C PRO A 23 34.98 -67.80 41.25
N THR A 24 34.67 -66.68 40.61
CA THR A 24 33.42 -65.95 40.91
C THR A 24 32.93 -65.09 39.75
N SER A 25 31.63 -65.21 39.48
CA SER A 25 30.93 -64.59 38.36
C SER A 25 30.89 -63.06 38.45
N ILE A 26 31.15 -62.37 37.33
CA ILE A 26 30.68 -61.00 37.15
C ILE A 26 29.72 -60.96 35.95
N ARG A 27 28.52 -60.45 36.26
CA ARG A 27 27.36 -60.28 35.39
C ARG A 27 27.72 -59.70 34.01
N LYS A 28 27.16 -60.34 32.99
CA LYS A 28 26.97 -59.81 31.64
C LYS A 28 26.32 -58.41 31.68
N VAL A 29 26.98 -57.42 31.09
CA VAL A 29 26.29 -56.24 30.54
C VAL A 29 26.49 -56.23 29.02
N LYS A 30 25.40 -56.51 28.30
CA LYS A 30 25.27 -56.34 26.85
C LYS A 30 25.19 -54.85 26.51
N LYS A 31 25.85 -54.42 25.44
CA LYS A 31 25.22 -53.72 24.28
C LYS A 31 26.27 -53.32 23.24
N THR A 32 26.52 -54.20 22.28
CA THR A 32 26.86 -53.82 20.92
C THR A 32 25.59 -53.92 20.06
N ALA A 33 25.56 -53.16 18.96
CA ALA A 33 24.52 -53.13 17.93
C ALA A 33 23.21 -52.38 18.29
N LYS A 34 23.23 -51.05 18.23
CA LYS A 34 22.02 -50.26 17.95
C LYS A 34 22.30 -48.88 17.33
N LEU A 35 23.21 -48.80 16.36
CA LEU A 35 23.53 -47.54 15.67
C LEU A 35 23.31 -47.57 14.15
N ARG A 36 22.79 -48.66 13.58
CA ARG A 36 22.59 -48.78 12.11
C ARG A 36 21.14 -48.61 11.62
N GLY A 37 20.15 -48.54 12.52
CA GLY A 37 18.73 -48.53 12.13
C GLY A 37 18.02 -47.17 12.15
N VAL A 38 18.55 -46.17 12.88
CA VAL A 38 17.83 -44.90 13.13
C VAL A 38 18.16 -43.83 12.08
N TRP A 39 19.36 -43.88 11.49
CA TRP A 39 19.83 -42.83 10.58
C TRP A 39 19.14 -42.83 9.19
N ILE A 40 18.60 -43.98 8.76
CA ILE A 40 17.91 -44.13 7.46
C ILE A 40 16.49 -43.53 7.50
N SER A 41 15.85 -43.48 8.68
CA SER A 41 14.53 -42.86 8.87
C SER A 41 14.59 -41.32 8.83
N PHE A 42 15.73 -40.73 9.19
CA PHE A 42 15.89 -39.26 9.20
C PHE A 42 16.09 -38.67 7.80
N ILE A 43 16.86 -39.33 6.93
CA ILE A 43 17.14 -38.84 5.56
C ILE A 43 15.86 -38.87 4.70
N GLY A 44 15.04 -39.92 4.83
CA GLY A 44 13.77 -40.02 4.09
C GLY A 44 12.76 -38.91 4.44
N ARG A 45 12.75 -38.45 5.69
CA ARG A 45 11.85 -37.37 6.15
C ARG A 45 12.26 -36.00 5.61
N ILE A 46 13.56 -35.74 5.50
CA ILE A 46 14.08 -34.47 4.96
C ILE A 46 13.79 -34.37 3.46
N VAL A 47 13.98 -35.45 2.69
CA VAL A 47 13.68 -35.47 1.25
C VAL A 47 12.18 -35.29 0.99
N ALA A 48 11.31 -35.89 1.82
CA ALA A 48 9.86 -35.73 1.70
C ALA A 48 9.38 -34.29 2.02
N GLN A 49 9.99 -33.61 2.99
CA GLN A 49 9.64 -32.22 3.32
C GLN A 49 10.05 -31.21 2.23
N ILE A 50 11.21 -31.40 1.61
CA ILE A 50 11.69 -30.50 0.55
C ILE A 50 10.77 -30.59 -0.69
N LEU A 51 10.32 -31.79 -1.04
CA LEU A 51 9.36 -31.98 -2.15
C LEU A 51 8.00 -31.29 -1.88
N GLY A 52 7.50 -31.34 -0.65
CA GLY A 52 6.26 -30.64 -0.27
C GLY A 52 6.36 -29.10 -0.30
N ALA A 53 7.54 -28.55 0.04
CA ALA A 53 7.78 -27.12 0.01
C ALA A 53 7.84 -26.57 -1.42
N VAL A 54 8.50 -27.30 -2.33
CA VAL A 54 8.60 -26.91 -3.74
C VAL A 54 7.22 -26.95 -4.42
N ALA A 55 6.39 -27.96 -4.13
CA ALA A 55 5.02 -28.03 -4.66
C ALA A 55 4.15 -26.84 -4.22
N SER A 56 4.30 -26.38 -2.98
CA SER A 56 3.58 -25.21 -2.44
C SER A 56 4.00 -23.91 -3.12
N ILE A 57 5.29 -23.75 -3.42
CA ILE A 57 5.80 -22.56 -4.12
C ILE A 57 5.31 -22.55 -5.58
N VAL A 58 5.36 -23.69 -6.27
CA VAL A 58 4.87 -23.80 -7.65
C VAL A 58 3.36 -23.52 -7.71
N LEU A 59 2.58 -24.08 -6.78
CA LEU A 59 1.16 -23.80 -6.68
C LEU A 59 0.89 -22.32 -6.37
N GLY A 60 1.66 -21.72 -5.46
CA GLY A 60 1.59 -20.29 -5.16
C GLY A 60 1.91 -19.41 -6.37
N VAL A 61 2.93 -19.75 -7.16
CA VAL A 61 3.29 -19.04 -8.40
C VAL A 61 2.20 -19.20 -9.46
N ILE A 62 1.65 -20.41 -9.62
CA ILE A 62 0.55 -20.66 -10.56
C ILE A 62 -0.69 -19.87 -10.15
N VAL A 63 -1.09 -19.91 -8.86
CA VAL A 63 -2.24 -19.15 -8.35
C VAL A 63 -2.01 -17.64 -8.49
N LEU A 64 -0.81 -17.15 -8.21
CA LEU A 64 -0.45 -15.74 -8.40
C LEU A 64 -0.50 -15.34 -9.88
N HIS A 65 -0.04 -16.21 -10.78
CA HIS A 65 -0.07 -15.99 -12.22
C HIS A 65 -1.50 -16.03 -12.77
N GLU A 66 -2.34 -16.94 -12.27
CA GLU A 66 -3.74 -17.06 -12.66
C GLU A 66 -4.60 -15.88 -12.14
N TYR A 67 -4.28 -15.38 -10.93
CA TYR A 67 -4.88 -14.17 -10.36
C TYR A 67 -4.57 -12.93 -11.20
N GLN A 68 -3.32 -12.78 -11.67
CA GLN A 68 -2.95 -11.68 -12.57
C GLN A 68 -3.66 -11.78 -13.93
N ARG A 69 -3.94 -12.98 -14.43
CA ARG A 69 -4.68 -13.19 -15.69
C ARG A 69 -6.16 -12.82 -15.57
N THR A 70 -6.78 -13.06 -14.40
CA THR A 70 -8.19 -12.74 -14.15
C THR A 70 -8.47 -11.28 -13.80
N ALA A 71 -7.43 -10.47 -13.54
CA ALA A 71 -7.55 -9.01 -13.36
C ALA A 71 -7.70 -8.21 -14.68
N GLN A 72 -7.37 -8.82 -15.83
CA GLN A 72 -7.40 -8.14 -17.14
C GLN A 72 -8.79 -7.89 -17.79
N PRO A 73 -9.83 -8.74 -17.65
CA PRO A 73 -11.09 -8.55 -18.36
C PRO A 73 -11.91 -7.36 -17.84
N VAL A 74 -11.74 -6.96 -16.58
CA VAL A 74 -12.43 -5.78 -16.01
C VAL A 74 -11.78 -4.49 -16.51
N ALA A 75 -10.44 -4.43 -16.53
CA ALA A 75 -9.69 -3.28 -17.03
C ALA A 75 -9.93 -3.05 -18.54
N ALA A 76 -9.97 -4.12 -19.33
CA ALA A 76 -10.27 -4.01 -20.76
C ALA A 76 -11.71 -3.53 -21.04
N LYS A 77 -12.70 -4.04 -20.29
CA LYS A 77 -14.08 -3.56 -20.39
C LYS A 77 -14.22 -2.09 -19.96
N ALA A 78 -13.56 -1.70 -18.87
CA ALA A 78 -13.55 -0.31 -18.41
C ALA A 78 -12.96 0.64 -19.47
N ARG A 79 -11.88 0.24 -20.14
CA ARG A 79 -11.27 1.02 -21.23
C ARG A 79 -12.18 1.22 -22.44
N ILE A 80 -12.99 0.21 -22.80
CA ILE A 80 -13.94 0.34 -23.90
C ILE A 80 -15.09 1.27 -23.50
N VAL A 81 -15.62 1.13 -22.28
CA VAL A 81 -16.66 2.03 -21.76
C VAL A 81 -16.14 3.47 -21.67
N ARG A 82 -14.87 3.67 -21.29
CA ARG A 82 -14.17 4.96 -21.30
C ARG A 82 -14.05 5.53 -22.71
N ALA A 83 -13.49 4.78 -23.66
CA ALA A 83 -13.32 5.26 -25.02
C ALA A 83 -14.66 5.65 -25.65
N VAL A 84 -15.74 4.91 -25.36
CA VAL A 84 -17.09 5.25 -25.79
C VAL A 84 -17.60 6.53 -25.10
N HIS A 85 -17.36 6.71 -23.80
CA HIS A 85 -17.73 7.94 -23.08
C HIS A 85 -16.89 9.16 -23.50
N ASP A 86 -15.58 9.04 -23.65
CA ASP A 86 -14.67 10.11 -24.06
C ASP A 86 -14.99 10.55 -25.49
N THR A 87 -15.33 9.60 -26.37
CA THR A 87 -15.77 9.90 -27.74
C THR A 87 -17.17 10.51 -27.79
N ALA A 88 -18.08 10.09 -26.89
CA ALA A 88 -19.45 10.62 -26.82
C ALA A 88 -19.53 12.00 -26.12
N ALA A 89 -18.66 12.25 -25.13
CA ALA A 89 -18.59 13.51 -24.40
C ALA A 89 -17.60 14.50 -25.02
N GLY A 90 -16.68 14.06 -25.89
CA GLY A 90 -15.66 14.91 -26.52
C GLY A 90 -14.83 15.72 -25.50
N GLY A 91 -14.72 15.21 -24.27
CA GLY A 91 -14.55 16.02 -23.07
C GLY A 91 -13.54 15.48 -22.08
N SER A 92 -12.87 16.37 -21.35
CA SER A 92 -11.93 16.01 -20.28
C SER A 92 -12.68 15.47 -19.06
N SER A 93 -12.04 14.59 -18.32
CA SER A 93 -12.58 14.04 -17.08
C SER A 93 -12.02 14.73 -15.85
N ILE A 94 -12.87 15.03 -14.88
CA ILE A 94 -12.53 15.84 -13.71
C ILE A 94 -13.05 15.23 -12.42
N ALA A 95 -12.20 15.19 -11.41
CA ALA A 95 -12.59 14.93 -10.02
C ALA A 95 -12.47 16.20 -9.19
N VAL A 96 -13.48 16.47 -8.36
CA VAL A 96 -13.43 17.56 -7.37
C VAL A 96 -13.16 16.94 -6.01
N LEU A 97 -12.01 17.26 -5.42
CA LEU A 97 -11.69 16.80 -4.08
C LEU A 97 -12.43 17.62 -3.02
N PRO A 98 -12.74 17.03 -1.86
CA PRO A 98 -13.29 17.78 -0.73
C PRO A 98 -12.40 18.97 -0.39
N LEU A 99 -12.96 20.17 -0.45
CA LEU A 99 -12.22 21.40 -0.15
C LEU A 99 -11.70 21.34 1.29
N ALA A 100 -10.44 21.72 1.48
CA ALA A 100 -9.87 21.87 2.81
C ALA A 100 -10.53 23.05 3.53
N ASP A 101 -10.74 22.93 4.83
CA ASP A 101 -11.19 24.05 5.66
C ASP A 101 -10.03 24.47 6.56
N PHE A 102 -9.60 25.74 6.42
CA PHE A 102 -8.52 26.34 7.21
C PHE A 102 -9.04 27.47 8.10
N SER A 103 -10.35 27.50 8.37
CA SER A 103 -10.96 28.46 9.27
C SER A 103 -10.53 28.18 10.72
N ALA A 104 -10.25 29.25 11.49
CA ALA A 104 -9.81 29.12 12.89
C ALA A 104 -10.95 28.76 13.85
N ASP A 105 -12.19 29.03 13.43
CA ASP A 105 -13.39 28.69 14.19
C ASP A 105 -13.85 27.30 13.74
N ASP A 106 -13.91 26.36 14.68
CA ASP A 106 -14.25 24.93 14.54
C ASP A 106 -15.74 24.70 14.16
N ARG A 107 -16.33 25.63 13.39
CA ARG A 107 -17.64 25.45 12.80
C ARG A 107 -17.50 24.34 11.78
N ASP A 108 -18.22 23.24 12.02
CA ASP A 108 -18.27 22.04 11.20
C ASP A 108 -17.90 22.30 9.72
N SER A 109 -16.99 21.49 9.18
CA SER A 109 -16.56 21.47 7.75
C SER A 109 -17.69 21.31 6.73
N SER A 110 -18.95 21.36 7.17
CA SER A 110 -20.17 21.39 6.38
C SER A 110 -20.17 22.48 5.31
N LEU A 111 -19.55 23.66 5.54
CA LEU A 111 -19.48 24.68 4.50
C LEU A 111 -18.57 24.24 3.34
N ALA A 112 -17.42 23.65 3.65
CA ALA A 112 -16.50 23.14 2.64
C ALA A 112 -17.10 21.97 1.86
N ASP A 113 -17.75 21.05 2.56
CA ASP A 113 -18.45 19.94 1.93
C ASP A 113 -19.63 20.41 1.06
N ALA A 114 -20.36 21.46 1.47
CA ALA A 114 -21.47 22.02 0.71
C ALA A 114 -21.01 22.78 -0.54
N ILE A 115 -19.92 23.56 -0.46
CA ILE A 115 -19.34 24.21 -1.65
C ILE A 115 -18.77 23.15 -2.61
N THR A 116 -18.13 22.11 -2.09
CA THR A 116 -17.66 20.97 -2.91
C THR A 116 -18.81 20.35 -3.70
N GLU A 117 -19.94 20.05 -3.05
CA GLU A 117 -21.11 19.48 -3.70
C GLU A 117 -21.72 20.42 -4.75
N ALA A 118 -21.81 21.71 -4.44
CA ALA A 118 -22.32 22.72 -5.37
C ALA A 118 -21.44 22.82 -6.63
N VAL A 119 -20.11 22.80 -6.47
CA VAL A 119 -19.16 22.81 -7.60
C VAL A 119 -19.30 21.55 -8.46
N ILE A 120 -19.40 20.37 -7.85
CA ILE A 120 -19.64 19.11 -8.58
C ILE A 120 -20.93 19.20 -9.39
N THR A 121 -22.00 19.72 -8.78
CA THR A 121 -23.32 19.87 -9.40
C THR A 121 -23.30 20.81 -10.60
N ASP A 122 -22.61 21.95 -10.48
CA ASP A 122 -22.51 22.92 -11.57
C ASP A 122 -21.59 22.42 -12.70
N LEU A 123 -20.45 21.80 -12.37
CA LEU A 123 -19.56 21.18 -13.37
C LEU A 123 -20.25 20.03 -14.11
N ALA A 124 -21.10 19.24 -13.46
CA ALA A 124 -21.82 18.14 -14.08
C ALA A 124 -22.83 18.60 -15.15
N GLN A 125 -23.20 19.88 -15.14
CA GLN A 125 -24.06 20.50 -16.16
C GLN A 125 -23.24 21.08 -17.33
N ALA A 126 -21.92 21.18 -17.21
CA ALA A 126 -21.06 21.71 -18.28
C ALA A 126 -20.88 20.68 -19.40
N GLU A 127 -21.05 21.12 -20.64
CA GLU A 127 -20.78 20.29 -21.80
C GLU A 127 -19.28 19.96 -21.91
N GLY A 128 -18.96 18.73 -22.32
CA GLY A 128 -17.58 18.32 -22.53
C GLY A 128 -16.78 18.08 -21.25
N LEU A 129 -17.44 17.84 -20.11
CA LEU A 129 -16.82 17.37 -18.88
C LEU A 129 -17.47 16.08 -18.37
N ARG A 130 -16.64 15.06 -18.07
CA ARG A 130 -17.06 13.92 -17.25
C ARG A 130 -16.69 14.20 -15.80
N VAL A 131 -17.67 14.36 -14.91
CA VAL A 131 -17.44 14.68 -13.50
C VAL A 131 -17.58 13.44 -12.62
N ILE A 132 -16.60 13.19 -11.75
CA ILE A 132 -16.65 12.11 -10.75
C ILE A 132 -17.58 12.48 -9.59
N SER A 133 -18.38 11.53 -9.12
CA SER A 133 -19.33 11.77 -8.02
C SER A 133 -18.63 12.10 -6.69
N ARG A 134 -19.30 12.90 -5.86
CA ARG A 134 -18.82 13.25 -4.51
C ARG A 134 -18.54 12.02 -3.64
N THR A 135 -19.35 10.97 -3.75
CA THR A 135 -19.16 9.74 -2.95
C THR A 135 -17.85 9.04 -3.28
N SER A 136 -17.40 9.11 -4.54
CA SER A 136 -16.11 8.56 -4.97
C SER A 136 -14.93 9.44 -4.57
N THR A 137 -15.12 10.76 -4.46
CA THR A 137 -14.03 11.69 -4.06
C THR A 137 -13.92 11.88 -2.54
N MET A 138 -14.97 11.58 -1.77
CA MET A 138 -14.99 11.74 -0.31
C MET A 138 -13.85 11.02 0.45
N PRO A 139 -13.43 9.80 0.08
CA PRO A 139 -12.31 9.12 0.73
C PRO A 139 -10.98 9.86 0.63
N TYR A 140 -10.85 10.81 -0.29
CA TYR A 140 -9.65 11.62 -0.46
C TYR A 140 -9.64 12.89 0.40
N LYS A 141 -10.66 13.10 1.26
CA LYS A 141 -10.64 14.19 2.26
C LYS A 141 -9.43 14.02 3.18
N ALA A 142 -8.59 15.06 3.27
CA ALA A 142 -7.35 15.05 4.06
C ALA A 142 -6.43 13.83 3.75
N THR A 143 -6.44 13.37 2.50
CA THR A 143 -5.55 12.30 2.05
C THR A 143 -4.09 12.74 2.02
N GLN A 144 -3.19 11.76 2.12
CA GLN A 144 -1.75 11.96 1.89
C GLN A 144 -1.32 11.48 0.49
N LYS A 145 -2.26 10.98 -0.32
CA LYS A 145 -1.99 10.57 -1.70
C LYS A 145 -1.66 11.79 -2.56
N THR A 146 -0.75 11.61 -3.49
CA THR A 146 -0.40 12.60 -4.50
C THR A 146 -1.50 12.71 -5.57
N VAL A 147 -1.57 13.84 -6.26
CA VAL A 147 -2.53 14.06 -7.36
C VAL A 147 -2.41 12.95 -8.43
N PRO A 148 -1.22 12.50 -8.88
CA PRO A 148 -1.12 11.41 -9.85
C PRO A 148 -1.57 10.03 -9.33
N GLU A 149 -1.52 9.79 -8.02
CA GLU A 149 -2.11 8.57 -7.45
C GLU A 149 -3.64 8.64 -7.50
N ILE A 150 -4.22 9.77 -7.08
CA ILE A 150 -5.66 9.98 -7.09
C ILE A 150 -6.21 9.95 -8.52
N GLY A 151 -5.53 10.61 -9.45
CA GLY A 151 -5.89 10.65 -10.87
C GLY A 151 -5.97 9.27 -11.52
N ARG A 152 -5.01 8.40 -11.20
CA ARG A 152 -5.01 7.01 -11.67
C ARG A 152 -6.10 6.16 -11.03
N GLU A 153 -6.38 6.36 -9.74
CA GLU A 153 -7.43 5.61 -9.04
C GLU A 153 -8.84 6.00 -9.51
N LEU A 154 -9.06 7.29 -9.76
CA LEU A 154 -10.33 7.84 -10.23
C LEU A 154 -10.49 7.82 -11.75
N ASP A 155 -9.42 7.51 -12.48
CA ASP A 155 -9.37 7.50 -13.94
C ASP A 155 -9.81 8.86 -14.54
N VAL A 156 -9.16 9.95 -14.08
CA VAL A 156 -9.45 11.32 -14.49
C VAL A 156 -8.24 12.03 -15.11
N ASP A 157 -8.50 13.01 -15.97
CA ASP A 157 -7.47 13.84 -16.61
C ASP A 157 -7.14 15.08 -15.77
N LEU A 158 -8.12 15.59 -15.02
CA LEU A 158 -8.01 16.80 -14.22
C LEU A 158 -8.49 16.56 -12.78
N ILE A 159 -7.84 17.23 -11.83
CA ILE A 159 -8.26 17.27 -10.43
C ILE A 159 -8.47 18.73 -10.02
N LEU A 160 -9.64 19.03 -9.44
CA LEU A 160 -9.92 20.30 -8.79
C LEU A 160 -9.68 20.15 -7.29
N GLU A 161 -8.71 20.90 -6.79
CA GLU A 161 -8.45 21.05 -5.35
C GLU A 161 -8.80 22.46 -4.89
N GLY A 162 -8.89 22.64 -3.58
CA GLY A 162 -9.07 23.96 -3.04
C GLY A 162 -9.20 24.00 -1.54
N SER A 163 -9.39 25.21 -1.04
CA SER A 163 -9.57 25.47 0.39
C SER A 163 -10.51 26.62 0.65
N ILE A 164 -11.05 26.64 1.85
CA ILE A 164 -11.93 27.68 2.37
C ILE A 164 -11.30 28.27 3.63
N VAL A 165 -11.42 29.59 3.76
CA VAL A 165 -11.08 30.33 4.97
C VAL A 165 -12.24 31.27 5.29
N GLN A 166 -12.84 31.09 6.47
CA GLN A 166 -13.83 31.99 7.03
C GLN A 166 -13.18 32.91 8.07
N SER A 167 -13.40 34.22 7.96
CA SER A 167 -12.97 35.20 8.96
C SER A 167 -13.79 36.49 8.87
N GLY A 168 -14.23 37.03 10.01
CA GLY A 168 -14.85 38.35 10.07
C GLY A 168 -16.08 38.53 9.18
N GLY A 169 -16.93 37.50 9.06
CA GLY A 169 -18.12 37.53 8.19
C GLY A 169 -17.82 37.41 6.69
N ARG A 170 -16.59 37.07 6.32
CA ARG A 170 -16.17 36.83 4.94
C ARG A 170 -15.73 35.38 4.75
N VAL A 171 -15.92 34.88 3.54
CA VAL A 171 -15.42 33.59 3.08
C VAL A 171 -14.53 33.84 1.88
N ARG A 172 -13.32 33.27 1.95
CA ARG A 172 -12.42 33.14 0.81
C ARG A 172 -12.33 31.68 0.40
N VAL A 173 -12.53 31.43 -0.88
CA VAL A 173 -12.39 30.10 -1.50
C VAL A 173 -11.27 30.17 -2.52
N THR A 174 -10.25 29.34 -2.35
CA THR A 174 -9.21 29.15 -3.37
C THR A 174 -9.48 27.83 -4.07
N ALA A 175 -9.46 27.84 -5.40
CA ALA A 175 -9.63 26.66 -6.22
C ALA A 175 -8.49 26.58 -7.24
N GLN A 176 -8.01 25.37 -7.49
CA GLN A 176 -6.93 25.08 -8.43
C GLN A 176 -7.25 23.84 -9.24
N LEU A 177 -7.04 23.94 -10.55
CA LEU A 177 -7.21 22.85 -11.50
C LEU A 177 -5.82 22.31 -11.84
N ILE A 178 -5.63 21.02 -11.67
CA ILE A 178 -4.34 20.33 -11.78
C ILE A 178 -4.45 19.25 -12.86
N ASP A 179 -3.44 19.14 -13.70
CA ASP A 179 -3.27 18.00 -14.60
C ASP A 179 -2.96 16.75 -13.76
N ALA A 180 -3.83 15.75 -13.86
CA ALA A 180 -3.76 14.58 -13.02
C ALA A 180 -2.57 13.65 -13.35
N ALA A 181 -1.94 13.79 -14.52
CA ALA A 181 -0.79 13.00 -14.92
C ALA A 181 0.54 13.67 -14.54
N THR A 182 0.63 14.99 -14.69
CA THR A 182 1.88 15.75 -14.48
C THR A 182 1.97 16.45 -13.13
N ASP A 183 0.87 16.57 -12.39
CA ASP A 183 0.80 17.36 -11.14
C ASP A 183 1.07 18.86 -11.37
N GLU A 184 0.79 19.35 -12.59
CA GLU A 184 0.98 20.75 -12.95
C GLU A 184 -0.31 21.56 -12.81
N HIS A 185 -0.20 22.77 -12.27
CA HIS A 185 -1.33 23.69 -12.16
C HIS A 185 -1.71 24.23 -13.55
N VAL A 186 -2.91 23.89 -14.01
CA VAL A 186 -3.51 24.41 -15.25
C VAL A 186 -4.17 25.77 -15.01
N TRP A 187 -4.78 25.94 -13.84
CA TRP A 187 -5.48 27.17 -13.46
C TRP A 187 -5.58 27.29 -11.94
N ALA A 188 -5.58 28.52 -11.42
CA ALA A 188 -5.88 28.78 -10.02
C ALA A 188 -6.55 30.15 -9.84
N ARG A 189 -7.47 30.25 -8.88
CA ARG A 189 -8.13 31.52 -8.52
C ARG A 189 -8.63 31.50 -7.08
N SER A 190 -8.73 32.70 -6.49
CA SER A 190 -9.44 32.92 -5.22
C SER A 190 -10.71 33.76 -5.42
N TYR A 191 -11.74 33.42 -4.65
CA TYR A 191 -13.06 34.04 -4.65
C TYR A 191 -13.39 34.51 -3.24
N GLU A 192 -13.76 35.78 -3.08
CA GLU A 192 -14.15 36.33 -1.77
C GLU A 192 -15.61 36.78 -1.78
N ARG A 193 -16.35 36.42 -0.74
CA ARG A 193 -17.77 36.76 -0.55
C ARG A 193 -18.08 37.07 0.92
N THR A 194 -19.16 37.80 1.15
CA THR A 194 -19.74 38.00 2.49
C THR A 194 -20.67 36.85 2.85
N LEU A 195 -20.76 36.52 4.13
CA LEU A 195 -21.55 35.38 4.65
C LEU A 195 -23.03 35.68 4.86
N ASP A 196 -23.51 36.84 4.40
CA ASP A 196 -24.86 37.37 4.68
C ASP A 196 -25.96 36.41 4.21
N ASN A 197 -25.73 35.70 3.10
CA ASN A 197 -26.58 34.63 2.60
C ASN A 197 -25.74 33.45 2.14
N VAL A 198 -25.62 32.44 3.01
CA VAL A 198 -24.76 31.26 2.78
C VAL A 198 -25.16 30.50 1.51
N LEU A 199 -26.46 30.31 1.25
CA LEU A 199 -26.93 29.54 0.09
C LEU A 199 -26.65 30.28 -1.23
N ALA A 200 -26.93 31.59 -1.28
CA ALA A 200 -26.64 32.40 -2.47
C ALA A 200 -25.14 32.48 -2.72
N MET A 201 -24.35 32.68 -1.66
CA MET A 201 -22.89 32.68 -1.74
C MET A 201 -22.35 31.35 -2.27
N GLN A 202 -22.85 30.22 -1.76
CA GLN A 202 -22.45 28.88 -2.22
C GLN A 202 -22.70 28.70 -3.71
N ALA A 203 -23.91 29.03 -4.18
CA ALA A 203 -24.28 28.94 -5.60
C ALA A 203 -23.42 29.86 -6.47
N ASP A 204 -23.19 31.11 -6.03
CA ASP A 204 -22.38 32.08 -6.78
C ASP A 204 -20.91 31.64 -6.91
N ILE A 205 -20.32 31.09 -5.84
CA ILE A 205 -18.95 30.59 -5.85
C ILE A 205 -18.85 29.35 -6.74
N ALA A 206 -19.77 28.40 -6.59
CA ALA A 206 -19.78 27.19 -7.39
C ALA A 206 -19.88 27.49 -8.89
N LYS A 207 -20.78 28.41 -9.26
CA LYS A 207 -20.97 28.84 -10.65
C LYS A 207 -19.74 29.56 -11.20
N ALA A 208 -19.10 30.40 -10.39
CA ALA A 208 -17.88 31.10 -10.79
C ALA A 208 -16.71 30.15 -11.02
N ILE A 209 -16.50 29.19 -10.09
CA ILE A 209 -15.49 28.13 -10.24
C ILE A 209 -15.76 27.31 -11.49
N SER A 210 -16.98 26.79 -11.63
CA SER A 210 -17.33 25.89 -12.72
C SER A 210 -17.15 26.56 -14.09
N ARG A 211 -17.58 27.82 -14.23
CA ARG A 211 -17.36 28.59 -15.45
C ARG A 211 -15.87 28.72 -15.78
N ASP A 212 -15.05 29.12 -14.81
CA ASP A 212 -13.63 29.37 -15.05
C ASP A 212 -12.88 28.06 -15.34
N VAL A 213 -13.25 26.96 -14.67
CA VAL A 213 -12.71 25.62 -14.89
C VAL A 213 -13.09 25.06 -16.26
N SER A 214 -14.35 25.19 -16.69
CA SER A 214 -14.77 24.73 -18.03
C SER A 214 -13.99 25.44 -19.14
N VAL A 215 -13.72 26.74 -18.97
CA VAL A 215 -12.90 27.51 -19.92
C VAL A 215 -11.43 27.05 -19.89
N ALA A 216 -10.85 26.87 -18.70
CA ALA A 216 -9.45 26.42 -18.56
C ALA A 216 -9.24 24.99 -19.10
N GLY A 217 -10.14 24.06 -18.78
CA GLY A 217 -10.08 22.68 -19.24
C GLY A 217 -10.29 22.51 -20.75
N ALA A 218 -11.03 23.42 -21.39
CA ALA A 218 -11.13 23.46 -22.85
C ALA A 218 -9.82 23.94 -23.51
N ALA A 219 -9.08 24.84 -22.85
CA ALA A 219 -7.83 25.42 -23.37
C ALA A 219 -6.59 24.53 -23.14
N ALA A 220 -6.66 23.59 -22.20
CA ALA A 220 -5.56 22.67 -21.89
C ALA A 220 -5.45 21.45 -22.85
N ARG A 221 -6.23 21.45 -23.95
CA ARG A 221 -6.22 20.42 -25.00
C ARG A 221 -5.23 20.79 -26.11
#